data_AF-A0A660VDT9-F1
#
_entry.id   AF-A0A660VDT9-F1
#
_cell.length_a   1.000
_cell.length_b   1.000
_cell.length_c   1.000
_cell.angle_alpha   90.00
_cell.angle_beta   90.00
_cell.angle_gamma   90.00
#
_symmetry.space_group_name_H-M   'P 1'
#
loop_
_entity.id
_entity.type
_entity.pdbx_description
1 polymer ?
#
loop_
_entity_poly.entity_id
_entity_poly.type
_entity_poly.pdbx_seq_one_letter_code
_entity_poly.pdbx_strand_id
1 'polypeptide(L)'
;MRYLLVVLLYAGVVFADGQKKQPPQQEGGNKQDLKAENKALKEEIKRLKGEIESLKAENSALKKAAGLKKVSGCITVFEEKKGIGVVNLGSAAGLKGGEILNVMRDGRRIGKMRVVTVFDENVSNAKLIEGRAETGDDVEVWVRRLPGLEQRLAALEREVAALRKQIERLVEVLSGLKLSKEKEEAPEPPKDAEKPVVATVTMVVPRDDVVVLDVGSENGVKKGDIFEVYREGKPIAKLVIQAVIERMSRALILEKTLLPRRGDRAVRMKR
;
A
#
# COMPACT_ATOMS: atom_id res chain seq x y z
N MET A 1 -3.31 30.58 -17.31
CA MET A 1 -3.47 32.06 -17.28
C MET A 1 -4.93 32.51 -17.52
N ARG A 2 -5.95 31.85 -16.92
CA ARG A 2 -7.37 32.25 -17.06
C ARG A 2 -8.17 32.27 -15.75
N TYR A 3 -7.52 31.97 -14.61
CA TYR A 3 -8.18 31.88 -13.29
C TYR A 3 -8.09 33.16 -12.43
N LEU A 4 -7.47 34.23 -12.94
CA LEU A 4 -7.17 35.43 -12.15
C LEU A 4 -8.19 36.58 -12.32
N LEU A 5 -9.23 36.40 -13.14
CA LEU A 5 -10.17 37.49 -13.48
C LEU A 5 -11.51 37.45 -12.73
N VAL A 6 -11.82 36.39 -11.97
CA VAL A 6 -13.14 36.23 -11.33
C VAL A 6 -13.18 36.76 -9.88
N VAL A 7 -12.03 37.03 -9.26
CA VAL A 7 -11.98 37.46 -7.85
C VAL A 7 -12.14 38.98 -7.67
N LEU A 8 -12.05 39.79 -8.73
CA LEU A 8 -12.13 41.26 -8.64
C LEU A 8 -13.54 41.86 -8.67
N LEU A 9 -14.60 41.06 -8.90
CA LEU A 9 -15.97 41.59 -9.03
C LEU A 9 -16.77 41.72 -7.72
N TYR A 10 -16.23 41.30 -6.57
CA TYR A 10 -16.97 41.34 -5.29
C TYR A 10 -16.53 42.43 -4.29
N ALA A 11 -15.54 43.27 -4.62
CA ALA A 11 -14.94 44.21 -3.66
C ALA A 11 -15.39 45.69 -3.79
N GLY A 12 -16.43 46.02 -4.56
CA GLY A 12 -16.71 47.41 -4.96
C GLY A 12 -18.12 47.94 -4.68
N VAL A 13 -18.73 47.71 -3.52
CA VAL A 13 -20.10 48.25 -3.23
C VAL A 13 -20.24 49.01 -1.89
N VAL A 14 -19.18 49.29 -1.13
CA VAL A 14 -19.35 50.06 0.12
C VAL A 14 -18.31 51.17 0.21
N PHE A 15 -18.70 52.38 -0.23
CA PHE A 15 -18.42 53.70 0.38
C PHE A 15 -18.59 54.79 -0.69
N ALA A 16 -19.73 55.50 -0.66
CA ALA A 16 -19.82 56.86 -1.22
C ALA A 16 -21.05 57.56 -0.63
N ASP A 17 -20.84 58.33 0.44
CA ASP A 17 -21.79 59.34 0.92
C ASP A 17 -20.99 60.64 1.11
N GLY A 18 -21.33 61.70 0.37
CA GLY A 18 -20.63 63.00 0.48
C GLY A 18 -20.57 63.89 -0.77
N GLN A 19 -21.72 64.46 -1.16
CA GLN A 19 -21.96 65.76 -1.83
C GLN A 19 -20.99 66.33 -2.89
N LYS A 20 -21.53 66.69 -4.08
CA LYS A 20 -21.78 68.09 -4.51
C LYS A 20 -22.57 68.15 -5.83
N LYS A 21 -23.53 69.07 -5.87
CA LYS A 21 -24.46 69.37 -6.99
C LYS A 21 -23.71 69.76 -8.28
N GLN A 22 -24.00 69.05 -9.36
CA GLN A 22 -23.74 69.44 -10.76
C GLN A 22 -25.05 69.36 -11.56
N PRO A 23 -25.17 70.10 -12.69
CA PRO A 23 -26.45 70.42 -13.31
C PRO A 23 -27.10 69.22 -14.03
N PRO A 24 -28.44 69.26 -14.26
CA PRO A 24 -29.18 68.14 -14.83
C PRO A 24 -28.96 68.09 -16.34
N GLN A 25 -28.00 67.28 -16.79
CA GLN A 25 -27.78 66.99 -18.20
C GLN A 25 -27.83 65.47 -18.42
N GLN A 26 -28.87 65.04 -19.16
CA GLN A 26 -29.01 63.73 -19.80
C GLN A 26 -28.99 62.46 -18.91
N GLU A 27 -29.92 62.33 -17.96
CA GLU A 27 -30.15 61.06 -17.23
C GLU A 27 -31.13 60.08 -17.94
N GLY A 28 -31.63 60.43 -19.12
CA GLY A 28 -32.62 59.62 -19.84
C GLY A 28 -32.04 58.42 -20.60
N GLY A 29 -30.86 58.56 -21.20
CA GLY A 29 -30.22 57.51 -22.01
C GLY A 29 -29.64 56.36 -21.16
N ASN A 30 -28.93 56.70 -20.08
CA ASN A 30 -28.25 55.72 -19.23
C ASN A 30 -29.19 54.68 -18.57
N LYS A 31 -30.44 55.04 -18.28
CA LYS A 31 -31.39 54.08 -17.67
C LYS A 31 -31.82 52.98 -18.63
N GLN A 32 -31.82 53.25 -19.94
CA GLN A 32 -32.23 52.28 -20.95
C GLN A 32 -31.09 51.30 -21.24
N ASP A 33 -29.87 51.80 -21.31
CA ASP A 33 -28.65 51.00 -21.48
C ASP A 33 -28.42 50.08 -20.26
N LEU A 34 -28.55 50.60 -19.04
CA LEU A 34 -28.46 49.81 -17.81
C LEU A 34 -29.54 48.71 -17.72
N LYS A 35 -30.74 48.93 -18.29
CA LYS A 35 -31.79 47.89 -18.34
C LYS A 35 -31.44 46.80 -19.34
N ALA A 36 -30.87 47.15 -20.49
CA ALA A 36 -30.42 46.20 -21.50
C ALA A 36 -29.26 45.33 -20.96
N GLU A 37 -28.28 45.95 -20.31
CA GLU A 37 -27.16 45.26 -19.65
C GLU A 37 -27.64 44.32 -18.53
N ASN A 38 -28.55 44.78 -17.65
CA ASN A 38 -29.10 43.92 -16.61
C ASN A 38 -29.89 42.73 -17.17
N LYS A 39 -30.56 42.88 -18.31
CA LYS A 39 -31.24 41.78 -19.00
C LYS A 39 -30.24 40.80 -19.59
N ALA A 40 -29.19 41.28 -20.24
CA ALA A 40 -28.10 40.46 -20.78
C ALA A 40 -27.40 39.66 -19.67
N LEU A 41 -27.06 40.31 -18.56
CA LEU A 41 -26.45 39.66 -17.40
C LEU A 41 -27.34 38.58 -16.78
N LYS A 42 -28.66 38.80 -16.71
CA LYS A 42 -29.61 37.78 -16.21
C LYS A 42 -29.65 36.54 -17.11
N GLU A 43 -29.64 36.72 -18.43
CA GLU A 43 -29.59 35.60 -19.38
C GLU A 43 -28.25 34.86 -19.31
N GLU A 44 -27.14 35.58 -19.15
CA GLU A 44 -25.82 34.97 -18.98
C GLU A 44 -25.72 34.18 -17.67
N ILE A 45 -26.23 34.71 -16.56
CA ILE A 45 -26.32 33.99 -15.27
C ILE A 45 -27.15 32.71 -15.43
N LYS A 46 -28.28 32.76 -16.15
CA LYS A 46 -29.13 31.60 -16.41
C LYS A 46 -28.40 30.54 -17.23
N ARG A 47 -27.67 30.96 -18.27
CA ARG A 47 -26.83 30.08 -19.09
C ARG A 47 -25.73 29.42 -18.26
N LEU A 48 -24.98 30.19 -17.48
CA LEU A 48 -23.89 29.68 -16.63
C LEU A 48 -24.40 28.69 -15.57
N LYS A 49 -25.59 28.92 -14.99
CA LYS A 49 -26.22 27.94 -14.08
C LYS A 49 -26.49 26.61 -14.78
N GLY A 50 -26.99 26.63 -16.02
CA GLY A 50 -27.20 25.44 -16.83
C GLY A 50 -25.89 24.70 -17.15
N GLU A 51 -24.83 25.42 -17.51
CA GLU A 51 -23.51 24.82 -17.76
C GLU A 51 -22.94 24.16 -16.50
N ILE A 52 -23.09 24.79 -15.32
CA ILE A 52 -22.67 24.21 -14.03
C ILE A 52 -23.43 22.91 -13.71
N GLU A 53 -24.74 22.87 -13.97
CA GLU A 53 -25.54 21.65 -13.76
C GLU A 53 -25.12 20.52 -14.70
N SER A 54 -24.89 20.83 -15.97
CA SER A 54 -24.37 19.86 -16.95
C SER A 54 -23.01 19.30 -16.54
N LEU A 55 -22.07 20.16 -16.12
CA LEU A 55 -20.74 19.73 -15.66
C LEU A 55 -20.81 18.90 -14.38
N LYS A 56 -21.73 19.21 -13.45
CA LYS A 56 -21.97 18.38 -12.27
C LYS A 56 -22.48 16.99 -12.65
N ALA A 57 -23.40 16.90 -13.61
CA ALA A 57 -23.91 15.63 -14.11
C ALA A 57 -22.81 14.81 -14.79
N GLU A 58 -22.02 15.42 -15.68
CA GLU A 58 -20.91 14.75 -16.36
C GLU A 58 -19.85 14.24 -15.37
N ASN A 59 -19.46 15.06 -14.39
CA ASN A 59 -18.50 14.66 -13.36
C ASN A 59 -19.05 13.50 -12.49
N SER A 60 -20.35 13.48 -12.21
CA SER A 60 -20.99 12.35 -11.52
C SER A 60 -20.97 11.06 -12.35
N ALA A 61 -21.14 11.16 -13.68
CA ALA A 61 -21.08 10.04 -14.60
C ALA A 61 -19.65 9.50 -14.73
N LEU A 62 -18.65 10.38 -14.84
CA LEU A 62 -17.23 10.01 -14.87
C LEU A 62 -16.81 9.33 -13.57
N LYS A 63 -17.30 9.80 -12.41
CA LYS A 63 -17.05 9.11 -11.13
C LYS A 63 -17.62 7.70 -11.10
N LYS A 64 -18.84 7.51 -11.62
CA LYS A 64 -19.46 6.18 -11.76
C LYS A 64 -18.67 5.30 -12.74
N ALA A 65 -18.28 5.83 -13.89
CA ALA A 65 -17.48 5.10 -14.88
C ALA A 65 -16.10 4.71 -14.37
N ALA A 66 -15.49 5.53 -13.50
CA ALA A 66 -14.20 5.27 -12.88
C ALA A 66 -14.25 4.32 -11.66
N GLY A 67 -15.42 3.78 -11.30
CA GLY A 67 -15.58 2.92 -10.12
C GLY A 67 -15.33 3.64 -8.79
N LEU A 68 -15.47 4.97 -8.75
CA LEU A 68 -15.29 5.75 -7.53
C LEU A 68 -16.53 5.57 -6.64
N LYS A 69 -16.37 4.93 -5.48
CA LYS A 69 -17.41 4.82 -4.47
C LYS A 69 -17.24 5.95 -3.46
N LYS A 70 -18.32 6.68 -3.21
CA LYS A 70 -18.38 7.62 -2.10
C LYS A 70 -18.48 6.83 -0.79
N VAL A 71 -17.57 7.11 0.14
CA VAL A 71 -17.58 6.53 1.48
C VAL A 71 -17.61 7.67 2.49
N SER A 72 -18.42 7.52 3.54
CA SER A 72 -18.63 8.50 4.58
C SER A 72 -18.37 7.91 5.96
N GLY A 73 -17.81 8.71 6.85
CA GLY A 73 -17.58 8.38 8.25
C GLY A 73 -17.58 9.65 9.10
N CYS A 74 -17.03 9.59 10.30
CA CYS A 74 -16.92 10.70 11.24
C CYS A 74 -15.56 10.72 11.94
N ILE A 75 -15.18 11.90 12.42
CA ILE A 75 -13.99 12.12 13.24
C ILE A 75 -14.33 11.72 14.67
N THR A 76 -13.71 10.65 15.19
CA THR A 76 -13.99 10.14 16.54
C THR A 76 -13.22 10.88 17.62
N VAL A 77 -12.02 11.37 17.29
CA VAL A 77 -11.17 12.15 18.20
C VAL A 77 -10.40 13.16 17.35
N PHE A 78 -10.43 14.44 17.71
CA PHE A 78 -9.61 15.48 17.07
C PHE A 78 -8.70 16.19 18.08
N GLU A 79 -7.41 16.26 17.77
CA GLU A 79 -6.41 17.01 18.54
C GLU A 79 -6.05 18.31 17.81
N GLU A 80 -6.69 19.42 18.22
CA GLU A 80 -6.53 20.74 17.56
C GLU A 80 -5.08 21.22 17.49
N LYS A 81 -4.32 21.03 18.57
CA LYS A 81 -2.91 21.48 18.66
C LYS A 81 -2.02 20.86 17.58
N LYS A 82 -2.29 19.60 17.22
CA LYS A 82 -1.53 18.88 16.19
C LYS A 82 -2.23 18.92 14.83
N GLY A 83 -3.51 19.29 14.79
CA GLY A 83 -4.36 19.18 13.62
C GLY A 83 -4.51 17.73 13.16
N ILE A 84 -4.51 16.76 14.08
CA ILE A 84 -4.64 15.32 13.76
C ILE A 84 -5.96 14.83 14.30
N GLY A 85 -6.70 14.07 13.49
CA GLY A 85 -7.93 13.40 13.90
C GLY A 85 -7.91 11.91 13.59
N VAL A 86 -8.54 11.14 14.46
CA VAL A 86 -8.88 9.74 14.24
C VAL A 86 -10.23 9.71 13.54
N VAL A 87 -10.33 8.91 12.48
CA VAL A 87 -11.50 8.77 11.64
C VAL A 87 -11.97 7.33 11.66
N ASN A 88 -13.28 7.09 11.80
CA ASN A 88 -13.89 5.74 11.75
C ASN A 88 -13.99 5.16 10.33
N LEU A 89 -12.98 5.43 9.50
CA LEU A 89 -12.85 4.84 8.18
C LEU A 89 -11.44 4.25 8.06
N GLY A 90 -11.35 2.97 7.71
CA GLY A 90 -10.08 2.27 7.56
C GLY A 90 -9.95 1.57 6.21
N SER A 91 -9.17 0.48 6.18
CA SER A 91 -8.89 -0.25 4.94
C SER A 91 -10.11 -0.92 4.31
N ALA A 92 -11.14 -1.30 5.09
CA ALA A 92 -12.38 -1.88 4.56
C ALA A 92 -13.20 -0.85 3.74
N ALA A 93 -13.06 0.43 4.08
CA ALA A 93 -13.57 1.53 3.28
C ALA A 93 -12.75 1.79 2.00
N GLY A 94 -11.62 1.12 1.81
CA GLY A 94 -10.71 1.30 0.68
C GLY A 94 -9.78 2.50 0.81
N LEU A 95 -9.61 3.04 2.02
CA LEU A 95 -8.69 4.15 2.27
C LEU A 95 -7.23 3.73 2.18
N LYS A 96 -6.41 4.65 1.71
CA LYS A 96 -4.96 4.53 1.64
C LYS A 96 -4.32 5.79 2.19
N GLY A 97 -3.09 5.69 2.67
CA GLY A 97 -2.29 6.85 3.05
C GLY A 97 -2.18 7.84 1.89
N GLY A 98 -2.39 9.11 2.16
CA GLY A 98 -2.36 10.20 1.18
C GLY A 98 -3.73 10.63 0.63
N GLU A 99 -4.79 9.84 0.82
CA GLU A 99 -6.15 10.20 0.38
C GLU A 99 -6.67 11.47 1.06
N ILE A 100 -7.47 12.26 0.34
CA ILE A 100 -8.03 13.52 0.84
C ILE A 100 -9.49 13.33 1.23
N LEU A 101 -9.79 13.59 2.50
CA LEU A 101 -11.11 13.59 3.09
C LEU A 101 -11.67 15.02 3.08
N ASN A 102 -12.95 15.15 2.73
CA ASN A 102 -13.69 16.40 2.93
C ASN A 102 -14.35 16.35 4.31
N VAL A 103 -14.06 17.33 5.16
CA VAL A 103 -14.73 17.47 6.46
C VAL A 103 -16.02 18.23 6.27
N MET A 104 -17.11 17.67 6.75
CA MET A 104 -18.48 18.13 6.57
C MET A 104 -19.12 18.38 7.93
N ARG A 105 -19.83 19.51 8.06
CA ARG A 105 -20.68 19.84 9.21
C ARG A 105 -21.98 20.42 8.67
N ASP A 106 -23.11 19.87 9.12
CA ASP A 106 -24.45 20.26 8.64
C ASP A 106 -24.58 20.23 7.11
N GLY A 107 -23.98 19.22 6.47
CA GLY A 107 -23.98 19.05 5.01
C GLY A 107 -23.13 20.07 4.24
N ARG A 108 -22.39 20.96 4.93
CA ARG A 108 -21.47 21.91 4.32
C ARG A 108 -20.03 21.49 4.54
N ARG A 109 -19.20 21.68 3.51
CA ARG A 109 -17.77 21.44 3.62
C ARG A 109 -17.10 22.53 4.44
N ILE A 110 -16.48 22.16 5.55
CA ILE A 110 -15.78 23.07 6.47
C ILE A 110 -14.26 22.89 6.45
N GLY A 111 -13.77 21.78 5.89
CA GLY A 111 -12.33 21.51 5.84
C GLY A 111 -11.92 20.37 4.91
N LYS A 112 -10.61 20.12 4.89
CA LYS A 112 -9.96 19.02 4.18
C LYS A 112 -8.91 18.39 5.09
N MET A 113 -8.95 17.07 5.20
CA MET A 113 -7.92 16.29 5.89
C MET A 113 -7.23 15.34 4.92
N ARG A 114 -5.97 14.98 5.18
CA ARG A 114 -5.25 13.93 4.46
C ARG A 114 -4.97 12.76 5.38
N VAL A 115 -5.28 11.56 4.91
CA VAL A 115 -4.97 10.32 5.62
C VAL A 115 -3.46 10.18 5.73
N VAL A 116 -2.96 10.09 6.96
CA VAL A 116 -1.53 9.89 7.26
C VAL A 116 -1.25 8.40 7.36
N THR A 117 -2.06 7.68 8.14
CA THR A 117 -1.86 6.25 8.40
C THR A 117 -3.22 5.57 8.55
N VAL A 118 -3.37 4.38 7.98
CA VAL A 118 -4.53 3.51 8.20
C VAL A 118 -4.11 2.48 9.23
N PHE A 119 -4.80 2.43 10.38
CA PHE A 119 -4.43 1.52 11.47
C PHE A 119 -5.01 0.12 11.25
N ASP A 120 -6.29 0.07 10.92
CA ASP A 120 -7.03 -1.18 10.72
C ASP A 120 -8.14 -1.02 9.67
N GLU A 121 -9.08 -1.95 9.66
CA GLU A 121 -10.22 -1.99 8.73
C GLU A 121 -11.19 -0.82 8.90
N ASN A 122 -11.28 -0.26 10.11
CA ASN A 122 -12.29 0.71 10.51
C ASN A 122 -11.70 2.04 11.00
N VAL A 123 -10.40 2.14 11.22
CA VAL A 123 -9.79 3.31 11.84
C VAL A 123 -8.58 3.81 11.05
N SER A 124 -8.52 5.12 10.84
CA SER A 124 -7.34 5.80 10.29
C SER A 124 -7.05 7.12 10.99
N ASN A 125 -5.79 7.55 10.89
CA ASN A 125 -5.34 8.87 11.27
C ASN A 125 -5.32 9.79 10.05
N ALA A 126 -5.89 10.97 10.19
CA ALA A 126 -5.86 12.01 9.18
C ALA A 126 -5.35 13.33 9.78
N LYS A 127 -4.65 14.12 8.97
CA LYS A 127 -4.14 15.45 9.33
C LYS A 127 -4.92 16.52 8.59
N LEU A 128 -5.37 17.55 9.31
CA LEU A 128 -6.01 18.73 8.76
C LEU A 128 -5.01 19.49 7.87
N ILE A 129 -5.42 19.76 6.64
CA ILE A 129 -4.65 20.56 5.68
C ILE A 129 -5.27 21.94 5.51
N GLU A 130 -6.60 22.02 5.53
CA GLU A 130 -7.34 23.24 5.22
C GLU A 130 -8.65 23.30 6.01
N GLY A 131 -9.01 24.49 6.49
CA GLY A 131 -10.28 24.74 7.17
C GLY A 131 -10.28 24.39 8.66
N ARG A 132 -11.41 23.86 9.15
CA ARG A 132 -11.60 23.44 10.54
C ARG A 132 -12.12 22.01 10.59
N ALA A 133 -11.89 21.36 11.72
CA ALA A 133 -12.40 20.04 12.05
C ALA A 133 -12.56 19.95 13.57
N GLU A 134 -13.59 19.26 14.01
CA GLU A 134 -13.88 18.95 15.41
C GLU A 134 -14.30 17.48 15.53
N THR A 135 -14.22 16.94 16.75
CA THR A 135 -14.77 15.62 17.05
C THR A 135 -16.27 15.60 16.76
N GLY A 136 -16.72 14.57 16.04
CA GLY A 136 -18.11 14.41 15.62
C GLY A 136 -18.41 14.92 14.21
N ASP A 137 -17.50 15.67 13.59
CA ASP A 137 -17.68 16.11 12.19
C ASP A 137 -17.67 14.91 11.24
N ASP A 138 -18.53 14.98 10.23
CA ASP A 138 -18.59 13.99 9.16
C ASP A 138 -17.39 14.13 8.23
N VAL A 139 -16.98 13.02 7.62
CA VAL A 139 -15.96 13.01 6.57
C VAL A 139 -16.43 12.23 5.36
N GLU A 140 -16.10 12.75 4.18
CA GLU A 140 -16.44 12.12 2.90
C GLU A 140 -15.19 11.95 2.03
N VAL A 141 -15.06 10.77 1.43
CA VAL A 141 -13.98 10.43 0.49
C VAL A 141 -14.54 9.70 -0.72
N TRP A 142 -13.89 9.92 -1.87
CA TRP A 142 -14.16 9.16 -3.09
C TRP A 142 -13.00 8.19 -3.32
N VAL A 143 -13.20 6.93 -2.96
CA VAL A 143 -12.18 5.89 -3.14
C VAL A 143 -12.39 5.15 -4.46
N ARG A 144 -11.28 4.83 -5.16
CA ARG A 144 -11.35 3.96 -6.34
C ARG A 144 -11.55 2.52 -5.88
N ARG A 145 -12.74 1.95 -6.07
CA ARG A 145 -12.88 0.48 -6.10
C ARG A 145 -12.57 0.03 -7.52
N LEU A 146 -11.53 -0.77 -7.68
CA LEU A 146 -11.30 -1.45 -8.95
C LEU A 146 -12.41 -2.50 -9.14
N PRO A 147 -13.33 -2.33 -10.10
CA PRO A 147 -14.33 -3.36 -10.36
C PRO A 147 -13.64 -4.67 -10.72
N GLY A 148 -14.13 -5.78 -10.17
CA GLY A 148 -13.56 -7.12 -10.39
C GLY A 148 -12.38 -7.49 -9.48
N LEU A 149 -11.86 -6.58 -8.64
CA LEU A 149 -10.80 -6.95 -7.69
C LEU A 149 -11.31 -7.95 -6.64
N GLU A 150 -12.54 -7.78 -6.15
CA GLU A 150 -13.20 -8.72 -5.24
C GLU A 150 -13.40 -10.09 -5.90
N GLN A 151 -13.75 -10.13 -7.19
CA GLN A 151 -13.89 -11.37 -7.95
C GLN A 151 -12.54 -12.07 -8.15
N ARG A 152 -11.48 -11.31 -8.44
CA ARG A 152 -10.10 -11.84 -8.54
C ARG A 152 -9.60 -12.35 -7.19
N LEU A 153 -9.87 -11.64 -6.09
CA LEU A 153 -9.55 -12.08 -4.73
C LEU A 153 -10.25 -13.39 -4.40
N ALA A 154 -11.57 -13.48 -4.62
CA ALA A 154 -12.34 -14.70 -4.39
C ALA A 154 -11.85 -15.87 -5.28
N ALA A 155 -11.43 -15.60 -6.52
CA ALA A 155 -10.83 -16.61 -7.39
C ALA A 155 -9.49 -17.12 -6.84
N LEU A 156 -8.60 -16.20 -6.45
CA LEU A 156 -7.30 -16.52 -5.83
C LEU A 156 -7.46 -17.29 -4.52
N GLU A 157 -8.42 -16.93 -3.67
CA GLU A 157 -8.70 -17.65 -2.42
C GLU A 157 -9.14 -19.09 -2.67
N ARG A 158 -9.97 -19.32 -3.70
CA ARG A 158 -10.36 -20.68 -4.12
C ARG A 158 -9.18 -21.48 -4.66
N GLU A 159 -8.30 -20.86 -5.45
CA GLU A 159 -7.08 -21.51 -5.95
C GLU A 159 -6.16 -21.92 -4.80
N VAL A 160 -5.94 -21.03 -3.83
CA VAL A 160 -5.12 -21.34 -2.64
C VAL A 160 -5.74 -22.49 -1.83
N ALA A 161 -7.06 -22.49 -1.64
CA ALA A 161 -7.75 -23.58 -0.96
C ALA A 161 -7.63 -24.92 -1.71
N ALA A 162 -7.71 -24.91 -3.04
CA ALA A 162 -7.52 -26.10 -3.87
C ALA A 162 -6.09 -26.63 -3.80
N LEU A 163 -5.09 -25.75 -3.89
CA LEU A 163 -3.68 -26.11 -3.77
C LEU A 163 -3.36 -26.69 -2.38
N ARG A 164 -3.91 -26.11 -1.30
CA ARG A 164 -3.76 -26.67 0.06
C ARG A 164 -4.27 -28.11 0.15
N LYS A 165 -5.45 -28.39 -0.40
CA LYS A 165 -5.99 -29.76 -0.47
C LYS A 165 -5.11 -30.71 -1.29
N GLN A 166 -4.50 -30.23 -2.38
CA GLN A 166 -3.56 -31.04 -3.16
C GLN A 166 -2.29 -31.36 -2.37
N ILE A 167 -1.75 -30.39 -1.63
CA ILE A 167 -0.58 -30.60 -0.75
C ILE A 167 -0.91 -31.63 0.32
N GLU A 168 -2.07 -31.53 0.98
CA GLU A 168 -2.50 -32.51 1.99
C GLU A 168 -2.55 -33.94 1.43
N ARG A 169 -3.14 -34.13 0.24
CA ARG A 169 -3.18 -35.43 -0.44
C ARG A 169 -1.78 -35.96 -0.77
N LEU A 170 -0.88 -35.10 -1.26
CA LEU A 170 0.49 -35.50 -1.56
C LEU A 170 1.25 -35.92 -0.30
N VAL A 171 1.06 -35.20 0.80
CA VAL A 171 1.64 -35.55 2.11
C VAL A 171 1.11 -36.91 2.60
N GLU A 172 -0.18 -37.18 2.42
CA GLU A 172 -0.78 -38.47 2.78
C GLU A 172 -0.20 -39.62 1.94
N VAL A 173 -0.09 -39.45 0.61
CA VAL A 173 0.52 -40.45 -0.29
C VAL A 173 1.98 -40.70 0.06
N LEU A 174 2.76 -39.64 0.34
CA LEU A 174 4.16 -39.77 0.74
C LEU A 174 4.31 -40.45 2.11
N SER A 175 3.38 -40.23 3.03
CA SER A 175 3.33 -40.94 4.33
C SER A 175 3.04 -42.43 4.13
N GLY A 176 2.14 -42.78 3.21
CA GLY A 176 1.86 -44.17 2.85
C GLY A 176 3.02 -44.88 2.15
N LEU A 177 3.81 -44.16 1.35
CA LEU A 177 4.98 -44.69 0.65
C LEU A 177 6.21 -44.90 1.56
N LYS A 178 6.22 -44.33 2.78
CA LYS A 178 7.33 -44.50 3.75
C LYS A 178 7.31 -45.82 4.53
N LEU A 179 6.41 -46.76 4.21
CA LEU A 179 6.22 -48.00 4.96
C LEU A 179 6.89 -49.25 4.36
N SER A 180 7.76 -49.11 3.36
CA SER A 180 8.57 -50.21 2.81
C SER A 180 10.05 -49.85 2.74
N LYS A 181 10.64 -49.47 3.88
CA LYS A 181 12.06 -49.74 4.12
C LYS A 181 12.13 -50.80 5.20
N GLU A 182 12.22 -52.04 4.72
CA GLU A 182 12.61 -53.19 5.52
C GLU A 182 13.85 -52.85 6.32
N LYS A 183 13.79 -53.32 7.56
CA LYS A 183 14.80 -53.24 8.58
C LYS A 183 15.92 -54.20 8.19
N GLU A 184 16.93 -53.72 7.46
CA GLU A 184 18.19 -54.44 7.28
C GLU A 184 19.16 -53.97 8.37
N GLU A 185 19.17 -54.73 9.47
CA GLU A 185 20.19 -54.70 10.52
C GLU A 185 21.48 -55.32 9.98
N ALA A 186 22.56 -54.54 9.87
CA ALA A 186 23.97 -54.92 10.12
C ALA A 186 24.93 -53.83 9.60
N PRO A 187 26.22 -53.85 10.01
CA PRO A 187 26.78 -53.81 11.34
C PRO A 187 27.59 -52.49 11.55
N GLU A 188 27.95 -52.17 12.79
CA GLU A 188 28.81 -51.03 13.11
C GLU A 188 30.18 -51.11 12.39
N PRO A 189 30.60 -50.11 11.61
CA PRO A 189 31.97 -50.01 11.14
C PRO A 189 32.82 -49.14 12.07
N PRO A 190 34.15 -49.33 12.04
CA PRO A 190 35.07 -48.97 13.10
C PRO A 190 35.33 -47.46 13.18
N LYS A 191 35.80 -47.04 14.37
CA LYS A 191 36.40 -45.72 14.66
C LYS A 191 37.62 -45.45 13.77
N ASP A 192 37.38 -45.06 12.52
CA ASP A 192 38.41 -44.50 11.65
C ASP A 192 38.37 -42.97 11.70
N ALA A 193 39.55 -42.38 11.86
CA ALA A 193 39.76 -40.95 12.03
C ALA A 193 38.99 -40.14 10.96
N GLU A 194 37.99 -39.37 11.42
CA GLU A 194 37.08 -38.60 10.54
C GLU A 194 37.87 -37.66 9.63
N LYS A 195 37.91 -38.02 8.34
CA LYS A 195 38.31 -37.10 7.27
C LYS A 195 37.39 -35.87 7.30
N PRO A 196 37.92 -34.65 7.11
CA PRO A 196 37.09 -33.46 7.09
C PRO A 196 36.05 -33.55 5.98
N VAL A 197 34.78 -33.36 6.33
CA VAL A 197 33.67 -33.36 5.36
C VAL A 197 33.82 -32.13 4.47
N VAL A 198 34.03 -32.35 3.17
CA VAL A 198 34.15 -31.32 2.14
C VAL A 198 32.88 -31.32 1.31
N ALA A 199 32.36 -30.12 1.05
CA ALA A 199 31.15 -29.87 0.28
C ALA A 199 31.39 -28.82 -0.81
N THR A 200 30.44 -28.70 -1.72
CA THR A 200 30.36 -27.72 -2.79
C THR A 200 29.04 -26.96 -2.70
N VAL A 201 29.09 -25.66 -2.90
CA VAL A 201 27.89 -24.82 -2.99
C VAL A 201 27.15 -25.12 -4.30
N THR A 202 25.90 -25.56 -4.21
CA THR A 202 25.07 -25.88 -5.39
C THR A 202 24.17 -24.72 -5.79
N MET A 203 23.62 -24.01 -4.81
CA MET A 203 22.68 -22.90 -5.02
C MET A 203 22.83 -21.83 -3.93
N VAL A 204 22.61 -20.58 -4.32
CA VAL A 204 22.63 -19.40 -3.42
C VAL A 204 21.37 -18.60 -3.66
N VAL A 205 20.68 -18.23 -2.59
CA VAL A 205 19.48 -17.37 -2.62
C VAL A 205 19.85 -16.04 -1.95
N PRO A 206 20.22 -15.00 -2.73
CA PRO A 206 20.83 -13.79 -2.17
C PRO A 206 19.92 -12.97 -1.26
N ARG A 207 18.60 -13.04 -1.45
CA ARG A 207 17.63 -12.26 -0.66
C ARG A 207 17.49 -12.75 0.77
N ASP A 208 17.69 -14.05 0.98
CA ASP A 208 17.42 -14.71 2.26
C ASP A 208 18.70 -15.16 2.98
N ASP A 209 19.87 -14.87 2.41
CA ASP A 209 21.18 -15.33 2.91
C ASP A 209 21.25 -16.86 3.10
N VAL A 210 20.60 -17.59 2.20
CA VAL A 210 20.53 -19.06 2.21
C VAL A 210 21.45 -19.66 1.15
N VAL A 211 22.14 -20.73 1.53
CA VAL A 211 23.01 -21.53 0.66
C VAL A 211 22.60 -23.00 0.74
N VAL A 212 22.68 -23.72 -0.38
CA VAL A 212 22.51 -25.18 -0.41
C VAL A 212 23.86 -25.84 -0.71
N LEU A 213 24.19 -26.88 0.07
CA LEU A 213 25.41 -27.67 -0.05
C LEU A 213 25.06 -29.09 -0.54
N ASP A 214 25.98 -29.70 -1.32
CA ASP A 214 25.91 -31.08 -1.83
C ASP A 214 26.29 -32.16 -0.80
N VAL A 215 26.13 -31.86 0.49
CA VAL A 215 26.38 -32.80 1.59
C VAL A 215 25.16 -32.88 2.50
N GLY A 216 24.86 -34.09 2.97
CA GLY A 216 23.66 -34.37 3.77
C GLY A 216 23.92 -35.32 4.94
N SER A 217 22.86 -35.96 5.43
CA SER A 217 22.93 -36.87 6.56
C SER A 217 23.75 -38.14 6.25
N GLU A 218 23.79 -38.57 4.98
CA GLU A 218 24.66 -39.69 4.54
C GLU A 218 26.15 -39.38 4.75
N ASN A 219 26.52 -38.09 4.79
CA ASN A 219 27.89 -37.64 5.05
C ASN A 219 28.12 -37.27 6.53
N GLY A 220 27.17 -37.56 7.41
CA GLY A 220 27.24 -37.24 8.82
C GLY A 220 27.05 -35.76 9.16
N VAL A 221 26.44 -34.96 8.26
CA VAL A 221 26.12 -33.55 8.52
C VAL A 221 24.89 -33.45 9.42
N LYS A 222 24.96 -32.58 10.44
CA LYS A 222 23.86 -32.35 11.40
C LYS A 222 23.45 -30.88 11.42
N LYS A 223 22.21 -30.63 11.86
CA LYS A 223 21.73 -29.26 12.10
C LYS A 223 22.60 -28.60 13.17
N GLY A 224 23.06 -27.38 12.90
CA GLY A 224 23.96 -26.62 13.76
C GLY A 224 25.45 -26.79 13.44
N ASP A 225 25.82 -27.73 12.55
CA ASP A 225 27.18 -27.82 12.03
C ASP A 225 27.57 -26.50 11.33
N ILE A 226 28.85 -26.14 11.43
CA ILE A 226 29.39 -24.92 10.84
C ILE A 226 30.31 -25.30 9.69
N PHE A 227 30.14 -24.61 8.57
CA PHE A 227 30.98 -24.76 7.38
C PHE A 227 31.66 -23.44 7.06
N GLU A 228 32.92 -23.50 6.65
CA GLU A 228 33.66 -22.36 6.12
C GLU A 228 33.81 -22.51 4.60
N VAL A 229 33.42 -21.48 3.86
CA VAL A 229 33.41 -21.45 2.39
C VAL A 229 34.68 -20.80 1.89
N TYR A 230 35.30 -21.42 0.89
CA TYR A 230 36.55 -21.03 0.27
C TYR A 230 36.39 -20.80 -1.23
N ARG A 231 37.02 -19.74 -1.73
CA ARG A 231 37.23 -19.50 -3.17
C ARG A 231 38.70 -19.21 -3.39
N GLU A 232 39.33 -19.94 -4.33
CA GLU A 232 40.76 -19.80 -4.62
C GLU A 232 41.65 -19.96 -3.36
N GLY A 233 41.25 -20.84 -2.44
CA GLY A 233 41.97 -21.10 -1.20
C GLY A 233 41.81 -20.05 -0.09
N LYS A 234 41.03 -18.97 -0.32
CA LYS A 234 40.75 -17.95 0.70
C LYS A 234 39.35 -18.13 1.32
N PRO A 235 39.19 -18.03 2.65
CA PRO A 235 37.88 -18.10 3.29
C PRO A 235 37.06 -16.85 2.95
N ILE A 236 35.81 -17.04 2.53
CA ILE A 236 34.90 -15.97 2.09
C ILE A 236 33.62 -15.88 2.92
N ALA A 237 33.19 -16.95 3.58
CA ALA A 237 31.97 -16.96 4.38
C ALA A 237 31.95 -18.11 5.41
N LYS A 238 31.19 -17.93 6.50
CA LYS A 238 30.82 -18.99 7.45
C LYS A 238 29.33 -19.26 7.36
N LEU A 239 28.97 -20.54 7.35
CA LEU A 239 27.60 -21.03 7.21
C LEU A 239 27.21 -21.88 8.43
N VAL A 240 25.94 -21.83 8.83
CA VAL A 240 25.35 -22.75 9.81
C VAL A 240 24.27 -23.59 9.16
N ILE A 241 24.32 -24.91 9.35
CA ILE A 241 23.33 -25.82 8.80
C ILE A 241 21.99 -25.66 9.55
N GLN A 242 20.92 -25.33 8.82
CA GLN A 242 19.56 -25.15 9.34
C GLN A 242 18.69 -26.38 9.14
N ALA A 243 18.84 -27.06 8.00
CA ALA A 243 18.12 -28.28 7.67
C ALA A 243 19.00 -29.24 6.87
N VAL A 244 18.81 -30.53 7.06
CA VAL A 244 19.59 -31.61 6.42
C VAL A 244 18.61 -32.60 5.78
N ILE A 245 18.91 -33.00 4.55
CA ILE A 245 18.30 -34.16 3.87
C ILE A 245 19.42 -35.16 3.52
N GLU A 246 19.09 -36.32 2.95
CA GLU A 246 20.05 -37.42 2.73
C GLU A 246 21.36 -36.98 2.06
N ARG A 247 21.25 -36.21 0.96
CA ARG A 247 22.39 -35.82 0.10
C ARG A 247 22.64 -34.31 0.01
N MET A 248 21.88 -33.49 0.71
CA MET A 248 22.03 -32.03 0.67
C MET A 248 21.70 -31.41 2.02
N SER A 249 22.14 -30.17 2.20
CA SER A 249 21.81 -29.39 3.39
C SER A 249 21.56 -27.94 3.03
N ARG A 250 20.63 -27.32 3.77
CA ARG A 250 20.32 -25.90 3.68
C ARG A 250 21.04 -25.20 4.82
N ALA A 251 21.87 -24.23 4.48
CA ALA A 251 22.66 -23.44 5.42
C ALA A 251 22.29 -21.96 5.36
N LEU A 252 22.43 -21.27 6.49
CA LEU A 252 22.31 -19.82 6.60
C LEU A 252 23.71 -19.20 6.69
N ILE A 253 23.93 -18.09 6.00
CA ILE A 253 25.20 -17.34 6.08
C ILE A 253 25.25 -16.60 7.43
N LEU A 254 26.27 -16.88 8.24
CA LEU A 254 26.54 -16.17 9.51
C LEU A 254 27.44 -14.96 9.30
N GLU A 255 28.55 -15.16 8.59
CA GLU A 255 29.56 -14.14 8.29
C GLU A 255 29.92 -14.25 6.81
N LYS A 256 30.10 -13.12 6.12
CA LYS A 256 30.55 -13.11 4.72
C LYS A 256 31.48 -11.92 4.46
N THR A 257 32.62 -12.21 3.87
CA THR A 257 33.50 -11.23 3.24
C THR A 257 33.11 -11.06 1.77
N LEU A 258 32.73 -12.15 1.11
CA LEU A 258 32.20 -12.18 -0.26
C LEU A 258 30.99 -13.10 -0.35
N LEU A 259 30.08 -12.82 -1.28
CA LEU A 259 28.91 -13.67 -1.50
C LEU A 259 29.36 -15.04 -2.07
N PRO A 260 28.94 -16.17 -1.46
CA PRO A 260 29.14 -17.49 -2.04
C PRO A 260 28.51 -17.58 -3.43
N ARG A 261 29.08 -18.43 -4.29
CA ARG A 261 28.61 -18.74 -5.64
C ARG A 261 28.59 -20.25 -5.83
N ARG A 262 27.83 -20.71 -6.81
CA ARG A 262 27.81 -22.11 -7.22
C ARG A 262 29.23 -22.57 -7.59
N GLY A 263 29.65 -23.69 -7.03
CA GLY A 263 30.99 -24.26 -7.24
C GLY A 263 32.02 -23.90 -6.16
N ASP A 264 31.72 -22.96 -5.24
CA ASP A 264 32.63 -22.70 -4.12
C ASP A 264 32.73 -23.92 -3.20
N ARG A 265 33.92 -24.13 -2.63
CA ARG A 265 34.21 -25.26 -1.74
C ARG A 265 33.85 -24.88 -0.30
N ALA A 266 33.15 -25.74 0.43
CA ALA A 266 32.85 -25.56 1.84
C ALA A 266 33.43 -26.70 2.68
N VAL A 267 34.01 -26.40 3.85
CA VAL A 267 34.65 -27.40 4.71
C VAL A 267 34.04 -27.34 6.10
N ARG A 268 33.65 -28.49 6.67
CA ARG A 268 33.10 -28.58 8.01
C ARG A 268 34.16 -28.22 9.05
N MET A 269 33.85 -27.23 9.91
CA MET A 269 34.68 -26.88 11.05
C MET A 269 34.46 -27.87 12.20
N LYS A 270 35.55 -28.32 12.84
CA LYS A 270 35.44 -29.03 14.12
C LYS A 270 35.14 -27.99 15.20
N ARG A 271 34.07 -28.22 15.96
CA ARG A 271 33.85 -27.53 17.24
C ARG A 271 34.76 -28.12 18.31
#